data_AF-A0A430BCE2-F1
#
_entry.id   AF-A0A430BCE2-F1
#
_cell.length_a   1.000
_cell.length_b   1.000
_cell.length_c   1.000
_cell.angle_alpha   90.00
_cell.angle_beta   90.00
_cell.angle_gamma   90.00
#
_symmetry.space_group_name_H-M   'P 1'
#
loop_
_entity.id
_entity.type
_entity.pdbx_description
1 polymer ?
#
loop_
_entity_poly.entity_id
_entity_poly.type
_entity_poly.pdbx_seq_one_letter_code
_entity_poly.pdbx_strand_id
1 'polypeptide(L)' 'MTDFAQARLDMFESGLFGQGNAFWRWIATDEARPYLAAFAADRAPPSGSEFFAADLTAEDLLDSDHLAELAQKIEAAHG' A
#
# COMPACT_ATOMS: atom_id res chain seq x y z
N MET A 1 13.98 -15.77 -1.88
CA MET A 1 14.26 -16.25 -0.51
C MET A 1 14.21 -15.00 0.37
N THR A 2 13.18 -14.86 1.20
CA THR A 2 12.97 -13.65 1.99
C THR A 2 14.07 -13.52 3.04
N ASP A 3 14.78 -12.40 3.08
CA ASP A 3 15.80 -12.14 4.09
C ASP A 3 15.12 -11.70 5.40
N PHE A 4 15.06 -12.61 6.37
CA PHE A 4 14.48 -12.34 7.68
C PHE A 4 15.31 -11.37 8.53
N ALA A 5 16.60 -11.15 8.21
CA ALA A 5 17.39 -10.12 8.86
C ALA A 5 16.94 -8.73 8.40
N GLN A 6 16.69 -8.57 7.10
CA GLN A 6 16.15 -7.32 6.55
C GLN A 6 14.75 -7.02 7.09
N ALA A 7 13.87 -8.02 7.13
CA ALA A 7 12.52 -7.85 7.67
C ALA A 7 12.51 -7.36 9.14
N ARG A 8 13.48 -7.80 9.94
CA ARG A 8 13.64 -7.35 11.34
C ARG A 8 14.09 -5.89 11.43
N LEU A 9 15.03 -5.47 10.57
CA LEU A 9 15.51 -4.10 10.50
C LEU A 9 14.40 -3.15 10.06
N ASP A 10 13.70 -3.49 8.98
CA ASP A 10 12.57 -2.72 8.46
C ASP A 10 11.45 -2.59 9.50
N MET A 11 11.20 -3.63 10.29
CA MET A 11 10.22 -3.60 11.37
C MET A 11 10.66 -2.66 12.51
N PHE A 12 11.95 -2.64 12.85
CA PHE A 12 12.54 -1.69 13.80
C PHE A 12 12.42 -0.25 13.32
N GLU A 13 12.80 0.01 12.07
CA GLU A 13 12.76 1.35 11.46
C GLU A 13 11.33 1.87 11.26
N SER A 14 10.37 0.98 11.01
CA SER A 14 8.96 1.38 10.86
C SER A 14 8.35 1.94 12.13
N GLY A 15 8.85 1.57 13.31
CA GLY A 15 8.26 1.94 14.61
C GLY A 15 6.83 1.42 14.84
N LEU A 16 6.28 0.61 13.93
CA LEU A 16 4.88 0.16 13.93
C LEU A 16 4.62 -1.01 14.89
N PHE A 17 5.65 -1.61 15.47
CA PHE A 17 5.52 -2.85 16.23
C PHE A 17 6.19 -2.81 17.60
N GLY A 18 5.56 -3.55 18.53
CA GLY A 18 5.99 -3.93 19.87
C GLY A 18 7.12 -3.10 20.49
N GLN A 19 6.77 -2.18 21.39
CA GLN A 19 7.78 -1.46 22.17
C GLN A 19 8.14 -2.27 23.42
N GLY A 20 9.29 -2.96 23.39
CA GLY A 20 9.88 -3.57 24.59
C GLY A 20 10.79 -4.77 24.35
N ASN A 21 11.67 -5.04 25.32
CA ASN A 21 12.64 -6.14 25.25
C ASN A 21 12.02 -7.53 25.04
N ALA A 22 10.79 -7.76 25.52
CA ALA A 22 10.10 -9.05 25.33
C ALA A 22 9.78 -9.31 23.85
N PHE A 23 9.31 -8.28 23.15
CA PHE A 23 9.01 -8.36 21.72
C PHE A 23 10.29 -8.62 20.90
N TRP A 24 11.35 -7.86 21.16
CA TRP A 24 12.63 -8.04 20.46
C TRP A 24 13.31 -9.38 20.75
N ARG A 25 13.11 -9.96 21.94
CA ARG A 25 13.54 -11.33 22.24
C ARG A 25 12.74 -12.36 21.46
N TRP A 26 11.42 -12.19 21.37
CA TRP A 26 10.56 -13.09 20.62
C TRP A 26 10.86 -13.04 19.11
N ILE A 27 11.10 -11.87 18.52
CA ILE A 27 11.33 -11.79 17.08
C ILE A 27 12.64 -12.44 16.61
N ALA A 28 13.57 -12.68 17.54
CA ALA A 28 14.81 -13.41 17.30
C ALA A 28 14.62 -14.94 17.24
N THR A 29 13.47 -15.47 17.68
CA THR A 29 13.20 -16.91 17.71
C THR A 29 12.57 -17.42 16.40
N ASP A 30 12.48 -18.74 16.25
CA ASP A 30 11.92 -19.37 15.05
C ASP A 30 10.40 -19.24 14.95
N GLU A 31 9.73 -19.10 16.09
CA GLU A 31 8.27 -18.89 16.18
C GLU A 31 7.83 -17.59 15.50
N ALA A 32 8.71 -16.61 15.36
CA ALA A 32 8.41 -15.34 14.71
C ALA A 32 8.56 -15.38 13.17
N ARG A 33 9.12 -16.46 12.59
CA ARG A 33 9.30 -16.60 11.14
C ARG A 33 8.04 -16.34 10.30
N PRO A 34 6.84 -16.87 10.62
CA PRO A 34 5.65 -16.57 9.82
C PRO A 34 5.27 -15.09 9.85
N TYR A 35 5.50 -14.39 10.97
CA TYR A 35 5.23 -12.96 11.09
C TYR A 35 6.24 -12.13 10.29
N LEU A 36 7.52 -12.49 10.34
CA LEU A 36 8.56 -11.84 9.54
C LEU A 36 8.32 -12.05 8.04
N ALA A 37 7.84 -13.23 7.63
CA ALA A 37 7.49 -13.51 6.25
C ALA A 37 6.29 -12.66 5.79
N ALA A 38 5.25 -12.54 6.61
CA ALA A 38 4.09 -11.71 6.29
C ALA A 38 4.47 -10.23 6.19
N PHE A 39 5.28 -9.72 7.12
CA PHE A 39 5.76 -8.34 7.09
C PHE A 39 6.63 -8.05 5.87
N ALA A 40 7.56 -8.96 5.53
CA ALA A 40 8.38 -8.80 4.34
C ALA A 40 7.58 -8.87 3.03
N ALA A 41 6.48 -9.64 3.00
CA ALA A 41 5.59 -9.68 1.85
C ALA A 41 4.80 -8.38 1.69
N ASP A 42 4.31 -7.80 2.79
CA ASP A 42 3.63 -6.49 2.80
C ASP A 42 4.55 -5.35 2.33
N ARG A 43 5.84 -5.43 2.68
CA ARG A 43 6.85 -4.45 2.29
C ARG A 43 7.52 -4.73 0.95
N ALA A 44 7.26 -5.88 0.33
CA ALA A 44 7.84 -6.19 -0.95
C ALA A 44 7.40 -5.13 -1.96
N PRO A 45 8.31 -4.63 -2.83
CA PRO A 45 7.90 -3.73 -3.89
C PRO A 45 6.81 -4.42 -4.73
N PRO A 46 5.78 -3.69 -5.17
CA PRO A 46 4.72 -4.26 -5.99
C PRO A 46 5.36 -4.97 -7.18
N SER A 47 5.00 -6.23 -7.39
CA SER A 47 5.60 -7.08 -8.42
C SER A 47 5.10 -6.66 -9.79
N GLY A 48 5.68 -5.62 -10.38
CA GLY A 48 5.67 -5.23 -11.80
C GLY A 48 4.33 -5.14 -12.55
N SER A 49 3.20 -5.43 -11.92
CA SER A 49 1.90 -5.63 -12.56
C SER A 49 0.72 -5.12 -11.73
N GLU A 50 0.92 -4.76 -10.46
CA GLU A 50 -0.05 -4.01 -9.64
C GLU A 50 0.22 -2.50 -9.68
N PHE A 51 0.75 -2.01 -10.79
CA PHE A 51 0.46 -0.63 -11.14
C PHE A 51 -1.01 -0.62 -11.50
N PHE A 52 -1.82 0.22 -10.85
CA PHE A 52 -2.98 0.77 -11.53
C PHE A 52 -2.42 1.34 -12.82
N ALA A 53 -2.56 0.61 -13.93
CA ALA A 53 -2.15 1.07 -15.23
C ALA A 53 -3.03 2.29 -15.47
N ALA A 54 -2.49 3.48 -15.13
CA ALA A 54 -3.09 4.72 -15.54
C ALA A 54 -3.05 4.65 -17.06
N ASP A 55 -4.20 4.31 -17.65
CA ASP A 55 -4.36 4.43 -19.07
C ASP A 55 -4.26 5.93 -19.36
N LEU A 56 -3.07 6.37 -19.79
CA LEU A 56 -2.80 7.77 -20.11
C LEU A 56 -3.58 8.21 -21.36
N THR A 57 -4.31 7.30 -22.01
CA THR A 57 -5.26 7.60 -23.08
C THR A 57 -6.72 7.61 -22.59
N ALA A 58 -6.97 7.27 -21.32
CA ALA A 58 -8.30 7.38 -20.75
C ALA A 58 -8.75 8.84 -20.72
N GLU A 59 -10.06 9.03 -20.95
CA GLU A 59 -10.71 10.32 -20.85
C GLU A 59 -10.47 10.93 -19.46
N ASP A 60 -10.01 12.19 -19.44
CA ASP A 60 -9.85 12.92 -18.19
C ASP A 60 -11.22 13.34 -17.66
N LEU A 61 -11.80 12.48 -16.82
CA LEU A 61 -13.10 12.72 -16.18
C LEU A 61 -13.09 13.96 -15.27
N LEU A 62 -11.92 14.51 -14.95
CA LEU A 62 -11.75 15.72 -14.14
C LEU A 62 -11.45 16.96 -14.99
N ASP A 63 -11.51 16.85 -16.32
CA ASP A 63 -11.42 18.00 -17.21
C ASP A 63 -12.51 19.04 -16.88
N SER A 64 -12.11 20.31 -16.81
CA SER A 64 -12.98 21.38 -16.33
C SER A 64 -14.15 21.66 -17.27
N ASP A 65 -13.97 21.50 -18.58
CA ASP A 65 -15.04 21.73 -19.56
C ASP A 65 -16.04 20.56 -19.53
N HIS A 66 -15.54 19.32 -19.42
CA HIS A 66 -16.37 18.13 -19.24
C HIS A 66 -17.23 18.21 -17.97
N LEU A 67 -16.64 18.63 -16.85
CA LEU A 67 -17.36 18.79 -15.59
C LEU A 67 -18.42 19.91 -15.66
N ALA A 68 -18.15 21.00 -16.37
CA ALA A 68 -19.12 22.08 -16.58
C ALA A 68 -20.31 21.62 -17.45
N GLU A 69 -20.06 20.79 -18.47
CA GLU A 69 -21.12 20.19 -19.29
C GLU A 69 -21.94 19.18 -18.47
N LEU A 70 -21.28 18.35 -17.66
CA LEU A 70 -21.95 17.39 -16.79
C LEU A 70 -22.86 18.07 -15.77
N ALA A 71 -22.39 19.15 -15.14
CA ALA A 71 -23.19 19.94 -14.21
C ALA A 71 -24.47 20.49 -14.87
N GLN A 72 -24.37 21.01 -16.10
CA GLN A 72 -25.52 21.50 -16.86
C GLN A 72 -26.53 20.38 -17.19
N LYS A 73 -26.04 19.19 -17.54
CA LYS A 73 -26.91 18.02 -17.81
C LYS A 73 -27.66 17.58 -16.55
N ILE A 74 -26.99 17.58 -15.39
CA ILE A 74 -27.61 17.22 -14.11
C ILE A 74 -28.69 18.24 -13.75
N GLU A 75 -28.40 19.53 -13.87
CA GLU A 75 -29.38 20.59 -13.60
C GLU A 75 -30.60 20.48 -14.52
N ALA A 76 -30.39 20.27 -15.82
CA ALA A 76 -31.50 20.11 -16.77
C ALA A 76 -32.38 18.87 -16.50
N ALA A 77 -31.84 17.84 -15.86
CA ALA A 77 -32.55 16.60 -15.57
C ALA A 77 -33.24 16.59 -14.20
N HIS A 78 -32.76 17.41 -13.24
CA HIS A 78 -33.15 17.31 -11.83
C HIS A 78 -33.44 18.64 -11.12
N GLY A 79 -33.18 19.79 -11.75
CA GLY A 79 -33.55 21.12 -11.26
C GLY A 79 -34.91 21.58 -11.80
#